data_AF-A0A1I3PUZ3-F1
#
_entry.id   AF-A0A1I3PUZ3-F1
#
_cell.length_a   1.000
_cell.length_b   1.000
_cell.length_c   1.000
_cell.angle_alpha   90.00
_cell.angle_beta   90.00
_cell.angle_gamma   90.00
#
_symmetry.space_group_name_H-M   'P 1'
#
loop_
_entity.id
_entity.type
_entity.pdbx_description
1 polymer ?
#
loop_
_entity_poly.entity_id
_entity_poly.type
_entity_poly.pdbx_seq_one_letter_code
_entity_poly.pdbx_strand_id
1 'polypeptide(L)'
;MNAATNTPAWKTWGKLALAGLITAGAVTFAAGPQANAAQATSAVPAILSAQTGSTYIKTIYSLAKKGQIPGLQAIAGKTPISAVHYKWGQPETGGDRKGNHYELYNFGMGQGAYGFGVNKAGVIYDLRNFGQSVDQSVGIKSLTFASVIQTLGMPKEVRWNGTDKIYVYHPSAAYELKFVGPGTVVKGKIAHIDHINVYSAKAAAL
;
A
#
# COMPACT_ATOMS: atom_id res chain seq x y z
N MET A 1 -30.52 -26.72 -37.68
CA MET A 1 -29.91 -25.99 -38.82
C MET A 1 -29.10 -24.84 -38.26
N ASN A 2 -27.79 -24.90 -38.53
CA ASN A 2 -26.73 -23.89 -38.49
C ASN A 2 -26.36 -23.17 -37.18
N ALA A 3 -25.16 -23.53 -36.74
CA ALA A 3 -24.31 -22.87 -35.77
C ALA A 3 -23.55 -21.67 -36.37
N ALA A 4 -23.17 -20.70 -35.54
CA ALA A 4 -22.13 -19.70 -35.78
C ALA A 4 -21.32 -19.56 -34.47
N THR A 5 -20.25 -20.32 -34.28
CA THR A 5 -18.82 -20.01 -34.54
C THR A 5 -18.22 -18.84 -33.72
N ASN A 6 -17.52 -19.20 -32.63
CA ASN A 6 -16.09 -18.95 -32.29
C ASN A 6 -15.31 -17.97 -33.21
N THR A 7 -14.36 -17.10 -32.81
CA THR A 7 -13.41 -17.01 -31.66
C THR A 7 -12.66 -15.63 -31.77
N PRO A 8 -11.85 -15.20 -30.77
CA PRO A 8 -11.16 -13.90 -30.77
C PRO A 8 -9.82 -13.89 -31.53
N ALA A 9 -9.44 -12.72 -32.05
CA ALA A 9 -8.21 -12.50 -32.81
C ALA A 9 -7.00 -12.23 -31.90
N TRP A 10 -6.04 -13.16 -31.93
CA TRP A 10 -4.68 -13.01 -31.42
C TRP A 10 -3.78 -12.51 -32.57
N LYS A 11 -3.03 -11.42 -32.39
CA LYS A 11 -2.00 -10.99 -33.36
C LYS A 11 -0.60 -11.32 -32.85
N THR A 12 0.15 -12.04 -33.66
CA THR A 12 1.54 -12.45 -33.44
C THR A 12 2.54 -11.61 -34.26
N TRP A 13 3.64 -11.24 -33.59
CA TRP A 13 5.07 -11.28 -33.99
C TRP A 13 5.59 -10.51 -35.22
N GLY A 14 6.66 -9.73 -34.99
CA GLY A 14 7.67 -9.37 -35.98
C GLY A 14 9.07 -9.66 -35.44
N LYS A 15 9.78 -10.60 -36.07
CA LYS A 15 11.22 -10.88 -35.88
C LYS A 15 12.02 -9.96 -36.81
N LEU A 16 13.12 -9.40 -36.32
CA LEU A 16 14.19 -8.88 -37.18
C LEU A 16 15.53 -9.28 -36.54
N ALA A 17 16.20 -10.20 -37.23
CA ALA A 17 17.59 -10.54 -37.03
C ALA A 17 18.44 -9.68 -37.97
N LEU A 18 19.59 -9.19 -37.50
CA LEU A 18 20.67 -8.75 -38.38
C LEU A 18 22.01 -9.19 -37.80
N ALA A 19 22.70 -10.02 -38.57
CA ALA A 19 24.02 -10.54 -38.32
C ALA A 19 25.10 -9.47 -38.63
N GLY A 20 26.17 -9.46 -37.85
CA GLY A 20 27.39 -8.73 -38.12
C GLY A 20 28.60 -9.58 -37.75
N LEU A 21 29.20 -10.21 -38.77
CA LEU A 21 30.49 -10.89 -38.74
C LEU A 21 31.62 -9.87 -38.57
N ILE A 22 32.52 -10.05 -37.60
CA ILE A 22 33.88 -9.52 -37.69
C ILE A 22 34.88 -10.60 -37.24
N THR A 23 35.83 -10.79 -38.14
CA THR A 23 36.98 -11.68 -38.29
C THR A 23 37.81 -12.05 -37.06
N ALA A 24 38.25 -13.32 -37.07
CA ALA A 24 39.20 -13.93 -36.15
C ALA A 24 40.62 -13.34 -36.28
N GLY A 25 41.23 -13.03 -35.14
CA GLY A 25 42.66 -12.81 -34.97
C GLY A 25 43.11 -13.51 -33.70
N ALA A 26 44.00 -14.50 -33.83
CA ALA A 26 44.53 -15.30 -32.73
C ALA A 26 45.62 -14.52 -31.97
N VAL A 27 45.42 -14.33 -30.67
CA VAL A 27 46.51 -14.06 -29.70
C VAL A 27 46.23 -14.77 -28.39
N THR A 28 47.30 -15.34 -27.86
CA THR A 28 47.44 -16.28 -26.75
C THR A 28 47.32 -15.65 -25.36
N PHE A 29 46.72 -16.42 -24.44
CA PHE A 29 46.81 -16.44 -22.96
C PHE A 29 46.94 -15.12 -22.18
N ALA A 30 45.86 -14.72 -21.51
CA ALA A 30 45.91 -14.03 -20.22
C ALA A 30 44.67 -14.40 -19.39
N ALA A 31 44.89 -14.81 -18.14
CA ALA A 31 43.87 -15.23 -17.19
C ALA A 31 42.89 -14.07 -16.87
N GLY A 32 41.59 -14.38 -16.90
CA GLY A 32 40.53 -13.47 -16.46
C GLY A 32 39.24 -14.26 -16.18
N PRO A 33 38.44 -13.88 -15.18
CA PRO A 33 37.47 -14.78 -14.54
C PRO A 33 36.24 -15.03 -15.40
N GLN A 34 35.70 -16.24 -15.31
CA GLN A 34 34.40 -16.64 -15.87
C GLN A 34 33.30 -15.66 -15.46
N ALA A 35 32.75 -14.93 -16.44
CA ALA A 35 31.49 -14.22 -16.30
C ALA A 35 30.34 -15.25 -16.32
N ASN A 36 30.02 -15.79 -15.15
CA ASN A 36 28.72 -16.43 -14.93
C ASN A 36 27.66 -15.34 -15.05
N ALA A 37 26.75 -15.52 -16.01
CA ALA A 37 25.53 -14.75 -16.12
C ALA A 37 24.79 -14.81 -14.78
N ALA A 38 24.77 -13.70 -14.05
CA ALA A 38 23.98 -13.55 -12.84
C ALA A 38 22.50 -13.61 -13.25
N GLN A 39 21.88 -14.78 -13.07
CA GLN A 39 20.46 -14.86 -12.82
C GLN A 39 20.17 -13.95 -11.63
N ALA A 40 19.44 -12.86 -11.88
CA ALA A 40 18.81 -12.06 -10.85
C ALA A 40 17.73 -12.92 -10.19
N THR A 41 18.15 -13.80 -9.29
CA THR A 41 17.30 -14.35 -8.25
C THR A 41 16.95 -13.19 -7.32
N SER A 42 15.77 -12.61 -7.54
CA SER A 42 15.05 -11.85 -6.53
C SER A 42 14.72 -12.79 -5.37
N ALA A 43 15.70 -13.03 -4.51
CA ALA A 43 15.53 -13.64 -3.22
C ALA A 43 16.06 -12.63 -2.20
N VAL A 44 15.16 -11.78 -1.70
CA VAL A 44 15.41 -11.11 -0.43
C VAL A 44 15.25 -12.19 0.64
N PRO A 45 16.30 -12.56 1.38
CA PRO A 45 16.21 -13.60 2.38
C PRO A 45 15.36 -13.12 3.55
N ALA A 46 14.52 -14.03 4.05
CA ALA A 46 13.72 -13.90 5.24
C ALA A 46 14.59 -13.50 6.45
N ILE A 47 14.42 -12.27 6.91
CA ILE A 47 14.65 -11.89 8.31
C ILE A 47 13.39 -11.17 8.78
N LEU A 48 12.36 -11.95 9.13
CA LEU A 48 11.27 -11.48 9.97
C LEU A 48 11.81 -11.33 11.39
N SER A 49 12.32 -10.15 11.72
CA SER A 49 12.52 -9.72 13.09
C SER A 49 12.28 -8.21 13.18
N ALA A 50 12.01 -7.68 14.38
CA ALA A 50 11.45 -6.36 14.69
C ALA A 50 12.05 -5.13 13.93
N GLN A 51 13.20 -5.28 13.27
CA GLN A 51 13.84 -4.30 12.40
C GLN A 51 12.98 -3.91 11.18
N THR A 52 12.25 -4.86 10.59
CA THR A 52 11.36 -4.58 9.44
C THR A 52 10.12 -3.80 9.89
N GLY A 53 9.55 -4.16 11.04
CA GLY A 53 8.38 -3.47 11.62
C GLY A 53 8.68 -2.02 12.01
N SER A 54 9.79 -1.77 12.73
CA SER A 54 10.16 -0.42 13.15
C SER A 54 10.51 0.50 11.98
N THR A 55 11.21 -0.02 10.95
CA THR A 55 11.49 0.74 9.72
C THR A 55 10.20 1.09 8.99
N TYR A 56 9.28 0.12 8.86
CA TYR A 56 8.01 0.36 8.20
C TYR A 56 7.13 1.38 8.94
N ILE A 57 7.06 1.30 10.28
CA ILE A 57 6.36 2.30 11.11
C ILE A 57 6.96 3.71 10.92
N LYS A 58 8.29 3.84 10.91
CA LYS A 58 8.95 5.13 10.64
C LYS A 58 8.64 5.67 9.24
N THR A 59 8.58 4.78 8.24
CA THR A 59 8.18 5.15 6.88
C THR A 59 6.73 5.64 6.82
N ILE A 60 5.79 4.93 7.46
CA ILE A 60 4.39 5.37 7.59
C ILE A 60 4.34 6.76 8.24
N TYR A 61 5.07 6.95 9.33
CA TYR A 61 5.09 8.23 10.05
C TYR A 61 5.65 9.37 9.17
N SER A 62 6.71 9.12 8.41
CA SER A 62 7.30 10.07 7.47
C SER A 62 6.35 10.44 6.32
N LEU A 63 5.66 9.47 5.73
CA LEU A 63 4.64 9.70 4.71
C LEU A 63 3.46 10.50 5.27
N ALA A 64 3.02 10.19 6.49
CA ALA A 64 1.92 10.89 7.14
C ALA A 64 2.22 12.38 7.38
N LYS A 65 3.49 12.78 7.56
CA LYS A 65 3.88 14.22 7.59
C LYS A 65 3.48 14.96 6.32
N LYS A 66 3.42 14.24 5.19
CA LYS A 66 3.08 14.77 3.86
C LYS A 66 1.62 14.50 3.50
N GLY A 67 0.81 13.95 4.42
CA GLY A 67 -0.57 13.57 4.15
C GLY A 67 -0.72 12.31 3.32
N GLN A 68 0.28 11.42 3.29
CA GLN A 68 0.33 10.24 2.43
C GLN A 68 0.32 8.93 3.25
N ILE A 69 -0.11 7.84 2.62
CA ILE A 69 -0.03 6.47 3.15
C ILE A 69 0.78 5.57 2.21
N PRO A 70 1.37 4.47 2.70
CA PRO A 70 2.04 3.49 1.83
C PRO A 70 1.10 2.93 0.77
N GLY A 71 1.64 2.65 -0.42
CA GLY A 71 0.92 1.99 -1.52
C GLY A 71 -0.02 2.89 -2.33
N LEU A 72 -0.13 4.18 -1.98
CA LEU A 72 -1.07 5.10 -2.62
C LEU A 72 -0.43 6.45 -2.96
N GLN A 73 -0.68 6.94 -4.18
CA GLN A 73 -0.24 8.26 -4.63
C GLN A 73 -1.36 9.30 -4.48
N ALA A 74 -1.85 9.48 -3.25
CA ALA A 74 -2.85 10.48 -2.90
C ALA A 74 -2.41 11.23 -1.65
N ILE A 75 -2.87 12.48 -1.52
CA ILE A 75 -2.57 13.35 -0.39
C ILE A 75 -3.87 13.78 0.26
N ALA A 76 -4.01 13.49 1.55
CA ALA A 76 -5.14 13.93 2.36
C ALA A 76 -5.25 15.47 2.33
N GLY A 77 -6.46 15.94 2.09
CA GLY A 77 -6.84 17.33 1.94
C GLY A 77 -6.44 18.00 0.63
N LYS A 78 -5.90 17.26 -0.33
CA LYS A 78 -5.50 17.81 -1.65
C LYS A 78 -6.03 17.01 -2.82
N THR A 79 -6.01 15.68 -2.75
CA THR A 79 -6.44 14.85 -3.87
C THR A 79 -7.96 14.81 -3.95
N PRO A 80 -8.56 15.15 -5.11
CA PRO A 80 -9.98 14.95 -5.34
C PRO A 80 -10.29 13.47 -5.57
N ILE A 81 -11.45 13.01 -5.10
CA ILE A 81 -11.86 11.61 -5.26
C ILE A 81 -12.03 11.22 -6.75
N SER A 82 -12.39 12.18 -7.59
CA SER A 82 -12.49 11.97 -9.04
C SER A 82 -11.19 11.48 -9.69
N ALA A 83 -10.02 11.86 -9.14
CA ALA A 83 -8.73 11.36 -9.62
C ALA A 83 -8.52 9.87 -9.27
N VAL A 84 -9.06 9.43 -8.14
CA VAL A 84 -9.08 8.00 -7.76
C VAL A 84 -10.04 7.25 -8.68
N HIS A 85 -11.25 7.77 -8.89
CA HIS A 85 -12.24 7.17 -9.80
C HIS A 85 -11.71 7.04 -11.23
N TYR A 86 -11.01 8.06 -11.73
CA TYR A 86 -10.41 8.03 -13.06
C TYR A 86 -9.39 6.91 -13.20
N LYS A 87 -8.60 6.65 -12.15
CA LYS A 87 -7.53 5.65 -12.18
C LYS A 87 -8.03 4.23 -11.90
N TRP A 88 -8.99 4.10 -10.99
CA TRP A 88 -9.36 2.81 -10.39
C TRP A 88 -10.81 2.38 -10.69
N GLY A 89 -11.60 3.25 -11.31
CA GLY A 89 -13.03 3.04 -11.49
C GLY A 89 -13.84 3.36 -10.22
N GLN A 90 -15.09 2.94 -10.22
CA GLN A 90 -15.99 3.16 -9.08
C GLN A 90 -15.60 2.31 -7.87
N PRO A 91 -15.78 2.81 -6.64
CA PRO A 91 -15.54 2.04 -5.43
C PRO A 91 -16.53 0.88 -5.31
N GLU A 92 -16.19 -0.18 -4.58
CA GLU A 92 -17.16 -1.26 -4.35
C GLU A 92 -18.23 -0.85 -3.34
N THR A 93 -17.99 0.21 -2.56
CA THR A 93 -18.95 0.74 -1.59
C THR A 93 -18.84 2.25 -1.47
N GLY A 94 -19.97 2.94 -1.49
CA GLY A 94 -20.10 4.33 -1.05
C GLY A 94 -20.01 5.42 -2.12
N GLY A 95 -19.69 5.07 -3.37
CA GLY A 95 -19.49 6.05 -4.45
C GLY A 95 -20.74 6.81 -4.92
N ASP A 96 -21.92 6.38 -4.49
CA ASP A 96 -23.22 7.00 -4.79
C ASP A 96 -23.69 7.98 -3.70
N ARG A 97 -22.91 8.13 -2.60
CA ARG A 97 -23.33 8.90 -1.43
C ARG A 97 -23.07 10.39 -1.60
N LYS A 98 -24.03 11.19 -1.12
CA LYS A 98 -23.91 12.65 -1.03
C LYS A 98 -23.40 13.07 0.34
N GLY A 99 -22.71 14.21 0.40
CA GLY A 99 -22.19 14.75 1.66
C GLY A 99 -20.88 14.09 2.08
N ASN A 100 -20.56 14.14 3.38
CA ASN A 100 -19.37 13.46 3.89
C ASN A 100 -19.63 11.95 3.94
N HIS A 101 -18.80 11.18 3.25
CA HIS A 101 -18.96 9.74 3.14
C HIS A 101 -17.62 9.03 3.06
N TYR A 102 -17.67 7.71 3.10
CA TYR A 102 -16.51 6.86 2.85
C TYR A 102 -16.73 6.03 1.61
N GLU A 103 -15.69 5.96 0.80
CA GLU A 103 -15.58 5.05 -0.32
C GLU A 103 -14.53 3.98 -0.03
N LEU A 104 -14.79 2.73 -0.43
CA LEU A 104 -13.89 1.61 -0.22
C LEU A 104 -13.49 0.98 -1.55
N TYR A 105 -12.22 0.58 -1.61
CA TYR A 105 -11.58 -0.14 -2.71
C TYR A 105 -10.91 -1.40 -2.16
N ASN A 106 -11.27 -2.57 -2.67
CA ASN A 106 -10.68 -3.86 -2.29
C ASN A 106 -10.20 -4.60 -3.54
N PHE A 107 -8.90 -4.50 -3.78
CA PHE A 107 -8.27 -5.06 -4.98
C PHE A 107 -8.08 -6.58 -4.91
N GLY A 108 -8.25 -7.21 -3.74
CA GLY A 108 -8.01 -8.64 -3.56
C GLY A 108 -6.57 -9.04 -3.88
N MET A 109 -6.32 -10.35 -4.07
CA MET A 109 -5.06 -10.92 -4.61
C MET A 109 -3.75 -10.39 -3.99
N GLY A 110 -3.78 -10.00 -2.71
CA GLY A 110 -2.62 -9.41 -2.04
C GLY A 110 -2.28 -7.97 -2.46
N GLN A 111 -3.15 -7.25 -3.17
CA GLN A 111 -2.95 -5.83 -3.47
C GLN A 111 -3.45 -4.90 -2.33
N GLY A 112 -4.25 -5.48 -1.43
CA GLY A 112 -4.77 -4.81 -0.23
C GLY A 112 -6.04 -4.03 -0.48
N ALA A 113 -6.52 -3.38 0.59
CA ALA A 113 -7.72 -2.55 0.53
C ALA A 113 -7.43 -1.13 1.04
N TYR A 114 -8.13 -0.18 0.45
CA TYR A 114 -8.02 1.25 0.73
C TYR A 114 -9.39 1.85 1.00
N GLY A 115 -9.42 2.88 1.83
CA GLY A 115 -10.63 3.63 2.12
C GLY A 115 -10.39 5.13 2.03
N PHE A 116 -11.38 5.86 1.56
CA PHE A 116 -11.30 7.30 1.33
C PHE A 116 -12.46 7.97 2.04
N GLY A 117 -12.16 8.80 3.05
CA GLY A 117 -13.13 9.74 3.58
C GLY A 117 -13.20 10.95 2.66
N VAL A 118 -14.36 11.22 2.09
CA VAL A 118 -14.58 12.26 1.08
C VAL A 118 -15.51 13.32 1.64
N ASN A 119 -15.12 14.58 1.55
CA ASN A 119 -15.96 15.68 2.01
C ASN A 119 -16.99 16.08 0.94
N LYS A 120 -17.87 17.04 1.28
CA LYS A 120 -18.92 17.49 0.36
C LYS A 120 -18.39 18.12 -0.93
N ALA A 121 -17.17 18.64 -0.90
CA ALA A 121 -16.48 19.22 -2.06
C ALA A 121 -15.77 18.16 -2.93
N GLY A 122 -15.87 16.87 -2.60
CA GLY A 122 -15.22 15.79 -3.33
C GLY A 122 -13.72 15.68 -3.08
N VAL A 123 -13.21 16.28 -2.01
CA VAL A 123 -11.79 16.18 -1.60
C VAL A 123 -11.64 15.10 -0.54
N ILE A 124 -10.62 14.27 -0.71
CA ILE A 124 -10.29 13.21 0.23
C ILE A 124 -9.70 13.83 1.49
N TYR A 125 -10.34 13.67 2.65
CA TYR A 125 -9.84 14.13 3.95
C TYR A 125 -9.27 13.01 4.81
N ASP A 126 -9.64 11.75 4.57
CA ASP A 126 -9.13 10.57 5.29
C ASP A 126 -8.62 9.52 4.32
N LEU A 127 -7.36 9.11 4.46
CA LEU A 127 -6.73 8.05 3.67
C LEU A 127 -6.51 6.83 4.54
N ARG A 128 -7.23 5.73 4.25
CA ARG A 128 -7.12 4.47 4.99
C ARG A 128 -6.40 3.40 4.19
N ASN A 129 -5.47 2.71 4.84
CA ASN A 129 -4.83 1.51 4.31
C ASN A 129 -5.10 0.33 5.24
N PHE A 130 -5.82 -0.67 4.76
CA PHE A 130 -6.16 -1.90 5.49
C PHE A 130 -5.09 -2.98 5.38
N GLY A 131 -4.06 -2.76 4.56
CA GLY A 131 -3.02 -3.73 4.26
C GLY A 131 -3.51 -4.86 3.35
N GLN A 132 -2.65 -5.85 3.18
CA GLN A 132 -2.93 -7.06 2.42
C GLN A 132 -3.60 -8.09 3.34
N SER A 133 -4.63 -8.77 2.83
CA SER A 133 -5.34 -9.81 3.60
C SER A 133 -4.69 -11.19 3.49
N VAL A 134 -3.86 -11.42 2.47
CA VAL A 134 -3.30 -12.75 2.14
C VAL A 134 -2.18 -13.19 3.09
N ASP A 135 -1.39 -12.24 3.58
CA ASP A 135 -0.30 -12.51 4.53
C ASP A 135 -0.31 -11.46 5.64
N GLN A 136 -0.64 -11.90 6.84
CA GLN A 136 -0.70 -11.05 8.03
C GLN A 136 0.66 -10.85 8.69
N SER A 137 1.70 -11.57 8.23
CA SER A 137 3.08 -11.43 8.73
C SER A 137 3.81 -10.23 8.12
N VAL A 138 3.23 -9.59 7.10
CA VAL A 138 3.79 -8.44 6.40
C VAL A 138 2.86 -7.21 6.41
N GLY A 139 3.40 -6.05 6.08
CA GLY A 139 2.63 -4.82 5.88
C GLY A 139 1.90 -4.35 7.14
N ILE A 140 0.72 -3.74 6.96
CA ILE A 140 -0.06 -3.15 8.06
C ILE A 140 -0.50 -4.20 9.09
N LYS A 141 -0.90 -5.39 8.62
CA LYS A 141 -1.37 -6.48 9.48
C LYS A 141 -0.26 -7.05 10.37
N SER A 142 1.00 -6.92 9.99
CA SER A 142 2.13 -7.32 10.86
C SER A 142 2.32 -6.43 12.09
N LEU A 143 1.76 -5.22 12.08
CA LEU A 143 1.99 -4.24 13.13
C LEU A 143 1.12 -4.53 14.36
N THR A 144 1.65 -4.20 15.52
CA THR A 144 0.92 -4.24 16.80
C THR A 144 1.05 -2.91 17.52
N PHE A 145 0.11 -2.59 18.42
CA PHE A 145 0.23 -1.38 19.25
C PHE A 145 1.54 -1.31 20.04
N ALA A 146 2.04 -2.46 20.52
CA ALA A 146 3.32 -2.55 21.22
C ALA A 146 4.49 -2.15 20.30
N SER A 147 4.53 -2.66 19.07
CA SER A 147 5.57 -2.30 18.09
C SER A 147 5.54 -0.80 17.72
N VAL A 148 4.34 -0.21 17.65
CA VAL A 148 4.16 1.22 17.39
C VAL A 148 4.69 2.05 18.56
N ILE A 149 4.34 1.71 19.80
CA ILE A 149 4.85 2.40 20.99
C ILE A 149 6.37 2.27 21.09
N GLN A 150 6.92 1.08 20.86
CA GLN A 150 8.36 0.85 20.89
C GLN A 150 9.10 1.71 19.86
N THR A 151 8.46 2.02 18.73
CA THR A 151 9.10 2.75 17.62
C THR A 151 8.91 4.26 17.71
N LEU A 152 7.71 4.72 18.09
CA LEU A 152 7.32 6.14 18.04
C LEU A 152 7.12 6.77 19.43
N GLY A 153 7.19 5.98 20.50
CA GLY A 153 6.78 6.38 21.84
C GLY A 153 5.27 6.30 22.04
N MET A 154 4.79 6.71 23.21
CA MET A 154 3.35 6.77 23.50
C MET A 154 2.66 7.83 22.64
N PRO A 155 1.45 7.55 22.10
CA PRO A 155 0.67 8.58 21.43
C PRO A 155 0.22 9.64 22.45
N LYS A 156 0.06 10.88 21.99
CA LYS A 156 -0.50 11.96 22.83
C LYS A 156 -2.00 11.81 23.06
N GLU A 157 -2.64 10.99 22.25
CA GLU A 157 -4.09 10.80 22.28
C GLU A 157 -4.46 9.36 21.92
N VAL A 158 -5.38 8.79 22.69
CA VAL A 158 -5.98 7.48 22.46
C VAL A 158 -7.48 7.67 22.35
N ARG A 159 -8.05 7.28 21.20
CA ARG A 159 -9.49 7.32 20.94
C ARG A 159 -10.05 5.90 20.88
N TRP A 160 -11.37 5.79 21.01
CA TRP A 160 -12.09 4.53 20.89
C TRP A 160 -13.24 4.68 19.91
N ASN A 161 -13.50 3.65 19.12
CA ASN A 161 -14.65 3.58 18.23
C ASN A 161 -15.29 2.19 18.36
N GLY A 162 -16.34 2.09 19.15
CA GLY A 162 -16.88 0.79 19.55
C GLY A 162 -15.83 -0.01 20.33
N THR A 163 -15.50 -1.20 19.83
CA THR A 163 -14.45 -2.07 20.40
C THR A 163 -13.05 -1.74 19.93
N ASP A 164 -12.91 -0.84 18.94
CA ASP A 164 -11.63 -0.51 18.35
C ASP A 164 -10.93 0.57 19.16
N LYS A 165 -9.63 0.35 19.35
CA LYS A 165 -8.72 1.30 19.95
C LYS A 165 -7.95 2.02 18.85
N ILE A 166 -7.72 3.30 19.06
CA ILE A 166 -7.10 4.18 18.07
C ILE A 166 -5.95 4.93 18.74
N TYR A 167 -4.72 4.69 18.30
CA TYR A 167 -3.58 5.51 18.70
C TYR A 167 -3.38 6.64 17.71
N VAL A 168 -3.49 7.87 18.19
CA VAL A 168 -3.40 9.08 17.37
C VAL A 168 -2.05 9.76 17.58
N TYR A 169 -1.29 9.83 16.49
CA TYR A 169 -0.03 10.57 16.41
C TYR A 169 -0.22 11.82 15.56
N HIS A 170 0.58 12.85 15.86
CA HIS A 170 0.56 14.13 15.17
C HIS A 170 1.91 14.34 14.44
N PRO A 171 2.13 13.69 13.28
CA PRO A 171 3.39 13.82 12.53
C PRO A 171 3.65 15.25 12.04
N SER A 172 2.59 16.04 11.85
CA SER A 172 2.65 17.47 11.54
C SER A 172 1.43 18.19 12.10
N ALA A 173 1.43 19.52 12.09
CA ALA A 173 0.25 20.31 12.48
C ALA A 173 -0.96 20.13 11.54
N ALA A 174 -0.74 19.64 10.31
CA ALA A 174 -1.78 19.51 9.29
C ALA A 174 -2.45 18.13 9.27
N TYR A 175 -1.84 17.11 9.88
CA TYR A 175 -2.21 15.70 9.70
C TYR A 175 -2.17 14.91 11.00
N GLU A 176 -3.19 14.08 11.20
CA GLU A 176 -3.20 13.01 12.20
C GLU A 176 -2.84 11.68 11.53
N LEU A 177 -1.99 10.88 12.16
CA LEU A 177 -1.76 9.48 11.82
C LEU A 177 -2.43 8.60 12.87
N LYS A 178 -3.34 7.74 12.46
CA LYS A 178 -4.09 6.85 13.34
C LYS A 178 -3.69 5.41 13.08
N PHE A 179 -3.35 4.68 14.13
CA PHE A 179 -3.26 3.23 14.11
C PHE A 179 -4.51 2.66 14.77
N VAL A 180 -5.28 1.86 14.04
CA VAL A 180 -6.56 1.32 14.49
C VAL A 180 -6.47 -0.18 14.60
N GLY A 181 -6.96 -0.74 15.69
CA GLY A 181 -7.00 -2.18 15.92
C GLY A 181 -7.89 -2.54 17.10
N PRO A 182 -8.04 -3.83 17.42
CA PRO A 182 -8.93 -4.28 18.47
C PRO A 182 -8.42 -3.78 19.83
N GLY A 183 -9.33 -3.22 20.63
CA GLY A 183 -9.00 -2.72 21.96
C GLY A 183 -8.80 -3.83 22.99
N THR A 184 -9.53 -4.94 22.82
CA THR A 184 -9.41 -6.18 23.61
C THR A 184 -8.97 -7.33 22.71
N VAL A 185 -8.21 -8.27 23.28
CA VAL A 185 -7.68 -9.41 22.54
C VAL A 185 -8.13 -10.69 23.22
N VAL A 186 -8.59 -11.65 22.41
CA VAL A 186 -8.88 -13.00 22.91
C VAL A 186 -7.58 -13.59 23.46
N LYS A 187 -7.66 -14.20 24.65
CA LYS A 187 -6.51 -14.82 25.30
C LYS A 187 -5.79 -15.78 24.34
N GLY A 188 -4.48 -15.62 24.20
CA GLY A 188 -3.65 -16.43 23.29
C GLY A 188 -3.57 -15.92 21.85
N LYS A 189 -4.23 -14.79 21.51
CA LYS A 189 -4.07 -14.12 20.22
C LYS A 189 -3.25 -12.83 20.35
N ILE A 190 -2.70 -12.37 19.23
CA ILE A 190 -1.98 -11.10 19.12
C ILE A 190 -2.94 -10.04 18.57
N ALA A 191 -2.95 -8.85 19.18
CA ALA A 191 -3.65 -7.68 18.64
C ALA A 191 -2.84 -7.07 17.48
N HIS A 192 -3.24 -7.41 16.27
CA HIS A 192 -2.73 -6.78 15.07
C HIS A 192 -3.45 -5.46 14.80
N ILE A 193 -2.77 -4.52 14.15
CA ILE A 193 -3.38 -3.30 13.62
C ILE A 193 -4.24 -3.70 12.42
N ASP A 194 -5.49 -3.25 12.43
CA ASP A 194 -6.44 -3.52 11.37
C ASP A 194 -6.19 -2.62 10.17
N HIS A 195 -5.96 -1.33 10.42
CA HIS A 195 -5.71 -0.35 9.39
C HIS A 195 -5.00 0.88 9.96
N ILE A 196 -4.40 1.65 9.06
CA ILE A 196 -3.86 2.98 9.37
C ILE A 196 -4.60 4.06 8.62
N ASN A 197 -4.69 5.24 9.22
CA ASN A 197 -5.36 6.39 8.62
C ASN A 197 -4.46 7.62 8.65
N VAL A 198 -4.43 8.38 7.55
CA VAL A 198 -3.88 9.74 7.54
C VAL A 198 -5.02 10.71 7.27
N TYR A 199 -5.27 11.56 8.27
CA TYR A 199 -6.46 12.39 8.34
C TYR A 199 -6.10 13.87 8.35
N SER A 200 -6.82 14.66 7.56
CA SER A 200 -6.72 16.13 7.54
C SER A 200 -7.97 16.77 8.14
N ALA A 201 -7.85 17.28 9.37
CA ALA A 201 -8.94 17.96 10.06
C ALA A 201 -9.44 19.20 9.29
N LYS A 202 -8.51 19.94 8.68
CA LYS A 202 -8.84 21.11 7.85
C LYS A 202 -9.75 20.74 6.68
N ALA A 203 -9.44 19.66 5.97
CA ALA A 203 -10.24 19.25 4.80
C ALA A 203 -11.58 18.61 5.20
N ALA A 204 -11.62 17.92 6.34
CA ALA A 204 -12.85 17.32 6.86
C ALA A 204 -13.91 18.36 7.28
N ALA A 205 -13.48 19.59 7.58
CA ALA A 205 -14.36 20.70 7.98
C ALA A 205 -14.97 21.48 6.80
N LEU A 206 -14.63 21.11 5.55
CA LEU A 206 -15.18 21.69 4.32
C LEU A 206 -16.45 20.95 3.87
#